data_AF-D5EET0-F1
#
_entry.id   AF-D5EET0-F1
#
_cell.length_a   1.000
_cell.length_b   1.000
_cell.length_c   1.000
_cell.angle_alpha   90.00
_cell.angle_beta   90.00
_cell.angle_gamma   90.00
#
_symmetry.space_group_name_H-M   'P 1'
#
loop_
_entity.id
_entity.type
_entity.pdbx_description
1 polymer ?
#
loop_
_entity_poly.entity_id
_entity_poly.type
_entity_poly.pdbx_seq_one_letter_code
_entity_poly.pdbx_strand_id
1 'polypeptide(L)'
;MVSGEESDEFERWLDSEYETPANRALEKVVSNQRLTVNDWQVLIKFLAAQDVRTPARLYEHLKRSRESLQEALENTLQVLKEKLECDEKIDGANLKVTNQTASLLPLRVTTESSSGEKEVTIKAETYIGRGTWLFSIRHLLENTFKVLLNHKWTIVKPAKGFKWFTSDNPVVKLNFTNSQNYDLKGGWGNPKGNIFSQSVPNMQCLSR
;
A
#
# COMPACT_ATOMS: atom_id res chain seq x y z
N MET A 1 -1.99 -25.01 -3.62
CA MET A 1 -3.01 -24.51 -4.56
C MET A 1 -4.24 -24.19 -3.74
N VAL A 2 -4.65 -22.93 -3.70
CA VAL A 2 -5.98 -22.51 -3.26
C VAL A 2 -6.57 -21.69 -4.42
N SER A 3 -7.82 -21.96 -4.68
CA SER A 3 -8.56 -21.91 -5.95
C SER A 3 -8.68 -20.54 -6.61
N GLY A 4 -8.86 -20.52 -7.94
CA GLY A 4 -8.94 -19.32 -8.78
C GLY A 4 -10.12 -18.37 -8.55
N GLU A 5 -10.91 -18.53 -7.48
CA GLU A 5 -12.03 -17.64 -7.14
C GLU A 5 -11.59 -16.38 -6.38
N GLU A 6 -10.48 -16.41 -5.64
CA GLU A 6 -9.97 -15.25 -4.88
C GLU A 6 -9.39 -14.14 -5.78
N SER A 7 -9.21 -14.39 -7.09
CA SER A 7 -8.57 -13.41 -7.98
C SER A 7 -9.50 -12.25 -8.33
N ASP A 8 -10.79 -12.49 -8.50
CA ASP A 8 -11.66 -11.44 -9.06
C ASP A 8 -12.18 -10.46 -8.02
N GLU A 9 -12.32 -10.85 -6.74
CA GLU A 9 -12.83 -9.92 -5.72
C GLU A 9 -11.92 -8.72 -5.54
N PHE A 10 -10.60 -8.98 -5.47
CA PHE A 10 -9.62 -7.92 -5.33
C PHE A 10 -9.56 -7.01 -6.56
N GLU A 11 -9.62 -7.58 -7.77
CA GLU A 11 -9.63 -6.80 -9.01
C GLU A 11 -10.92 -5.99 -9.16
N ARG A 12 -12.08 -6.56 -8.81
CA ARG A 12 -13.36 -5.83 -8.79
C ARG A 12 -13.34 -4.68 -7.80
N TRP A 13 -12.76 -4.89 -6.61
CA TRP A 13 -12.60 -3.84 -5.61
C TRP A 13 -11.67 -2.72 -6.10
N LEU A 14 -10.54 -3.07 -6.71
CA LEU A 14 -9.63 -2.08 -7.31
C LEU A 14 -10.33 -1.26 -8.40
N ASP A 15 -11.04 -1.93 -9.29
CA ASP A 15 -11.78 -1.28 -10.37
C ASP A 15 -12.84 -0.33 -9.81
N SER A 16 -13.68 -0.79 -8.87
CA SER A 16 -14.78 0.00 -8.31
C SER A 16 -14.31 1.20 -7.48
N GLU A 17 -13.23 1.04 -6.70
CA GLU A 17 -12.79 2.06 -5.73
C GLU A 17 -11.73 3.02 -6.30
N TYR A 18 -10.94 2.60 -7.29
CA TYR A 18 -9.77 3.34 -7.75
C TYR A 18 -9.73 3.61 -9.27
N GLU A 19 -10.07 2.63 -10.11
CA GLU A 19 -9.89 2.77 -11.58
C GLU A 19 -11.10 3.42 -12.26
N THR A 20 -12.27 2.79 -12.16
CA THR A 20 -13.51 3.30 -12.77
C THR A 20 -13.85 4.74 -12.31
N PRO A 21 -13.72 5.11 -11.02
CA PRO A 21 -13.96 6.49 -10.58
C PRO A 21 -13.07 7.52 -11.28
N ALA A 22 -11.86 7.13 -11.71
CA ALA A 22 -10.89 8.05 -12.31
C ALA A 22 -11.24 8.45 -13.74
N ASN A 23 -12.04 7.66 -14.46
CA ASN A 23 -12.35 7.87 -15.88
C ASN A 23 -12.78 9.30 -16.20
N ARG A 24 -13.74 9.85 -15.43
CA ARG A 24 -14.22 11.22 -15.66
C ARG A 24 -13.14 12.27 -15.43
N ALA A 25 -12.29 12.08 -14.42
CA ALA A 25 -11.19 13.01 -14.15
C ALA A 25 -10.12 12.90 -15.25
N LEU A 26 -9.83 11.69 -15.73
CA LEU A 26 -8.92 11.45 -16.85
C LEU A 26 -9.40 12.12 -18.14
N GLU A 27 -10.67 11.99 -18.49
CA GLU A 27 -11.28 12.65 -19.65
C GLU A 27 -11.13 14.18 -19.59
N LYS A 28 -11.34 14.77 -18.40
CA LYS A 28 -11.12 16.19 -18.18
C LYS A 28 -9.67 16.57 -18.41
N VAL A 29 -8.71 15.78 -17.95
CA VAL A 29 -7.29 16.06 -18.18
C VAL A 29 -6.96 16.02 -19.66
N VAL A 30 -7.38 14.96 -20.36
CA VAL A 30 -7.14 14.83 -21.81
C VAL A 30 -7.76 16.00 -22.58
N SER A 31 -8.94 16.44 -22.16
CA SER A 31 -9.68 17.55 -22.78
C SER A 31 -9.28 18.94 -22.28
N ASN A 32 -8.26 19.06 -21.43
CA ASN A 32 -7.81 20.32 -20.82
C ASN A 32 -8.89 21.10 -20.07
N GLN A 33 -9.83 20.38 -19.47
CA GLN A 33 -10.86 20.96 -18.64
C GLN A 33 -10.34 21.22 -17.23
N ARG A 34 -10.97 22.19 -16.55
CA ARG A 34 -10.64 22.51 -15.17
C ARG A 34 -10.99 21.34 -14.24
N LEU A 35 -10.03 20.92 -13.43
CA LEU A 35 -10.23 19.92 -12.39
C LEU A 35 -10.78 20.54 -11.10
N THR A 36 -11.73 19.85 -10.50
CA THR A 36 -12.24 20.12 -9.15
C THR A 36 -11.36 19.47 -8.10
N VAL A 37 -11.57 19.80 -6.83
CA VAL A 37 -10.88 19.15 -5.70
C VAL A 37 -11.14 17.64 -5.69
N ASN A 38 -12.38 17.22 -5.96
CA ASN A 38 -12.72 15.80 -6.04
C ASN A 38 -12.02 15.10 -7.20
N ASP A 39 -11.92 15.74 -8.37
CA ASP A 39 -11.18 15.16 -9.51
C ASP A 39 -9.71 14.89 -9.12
N TRP A 40 -9.07 15.84 -8.43
CA TRP A 40 -7.70 15.64 -7.92
C TRP A 40 -7.61 14.49 -6.92
N GLN A 41 -8.52 14.40 -5.96
CA GLN A 41 -8.51 13.30 -4.98
C GLN A 41 -8.63 11.93 -5.65
N VAL A 42 -9.50 11.80 -6.65
CA VAL A 42 -9.67 10.56 -7.40
C VAL A 42 -8.43 10.25 -8.25
N LEU A 43 -7.84 11.25 -8.91
CA LEU A 43 -6.59 11.05 -9.67
C LEU A 43 -5.43 10.61 -8.77
N ILE A 44 -5.34 11.13 -7.55
CA ILE A 44 -4.31 10.73 -6.58
C ILE A 44 -4.55 9.28 -6.11
N LYS A 45 -5.80 8.89 -5.86
CA LYS A 45 -6.15 7.49 -5.55
C LYS A 45 -5.75 6.56 -6.70
N PHE A 46 -6.08 6.94 -7.94
CA PHE A 46 -5.70 6.19 -9.13
C PHE A 46 -4.19 6.05 -9.25
N LEU A 47 -3.43 7.14 -9.07
CA LEU A 47 -1.97 7.10 -9.04
C LEU A 47 -1.43 6.13 -7.98
N ALA A 48 -2.01 6.13 -6.78
CA ALA A 48 -1.62 5.20 -5.73
C ALA A 48 -1.82 3.74 -6.15
N ALA A 49 -2.95 3.42 -6.80
CA ALA A 49 -3.23 2.09 -7.34
C ALA A 49 -2.22 1.68 -8.42
N GLN A 50 -1.88 2.60 -9.33
CA GLN A 50 -0.86 2.36 -10.35
C GLN A 50 0.53 2.12 -9.77
N ASP A 51 0.90 2.78 -8.67
CA ASP A 51 2.19 2.55 -8.00
C ASP A 51 2.31 1.16 -7.38
N VAL A 52 1.24 0.64 -6.77
CA VAL A 52 1.31 -0.59 -5.94
C VAL A 52 1.09 -1.90 -6.70
N ARG A 53 0.47 -1.86 -7.89
CA ARG A 53 0.14 -3.05 -8.68
C ARG A 53 1.22 -3.51 -9.67
N THR A 54 2.45 -3.00 -9.54
CA THR A 54 3.51 -3.33 -10.51
C THR A 54 4.29 -4.58 -10.10
N PRO A 55 4.85 -5.34 -11.06
CA PRO A 55 5.77 -6.43 -10.75
C PRO A 55 6.96 -5.97 -9.90
N ALA A 56 7.46 -4.75 -10.15
CA ALA A 56 8.54 -4.15 -9.34
C ALA A 56 8.15 -4.06 -7.86
N ARG A 57 6.91 -3.67 -7.55
CA ARG A 57 6.42 -3.63 -6.17
C ARG A 57 6.26 -5.00 -5.54
N LEU A 58 5.89 -6.03 -6.29
CA LEU A 58 5.90 -7.39 -5.78
C LEU A 58 7.32 -7.79 -5.34
N TYR A 59 8.33 -7.53 -6.17
CA TYR A 59 9.73 -7.82 -5.80
C TYR A 59 10.17 -7.05 -4.56
N GLU A 60 9.85 -5.75 -4.47
CA GLU A 60 10.12 -4.93 -3.28
C GLU A 60 9.42 -5.47 -2.02
N HIS A 61 8.18 -5.93 -2.15
CA HIS A 61 7.42 -6.55 -1.06
C HIS A 61 8.10 -7.83 -0.59
N LEU A 62 8.38 -8.76 -1.51
CA LEU A 62 9.02 -10.03 -1.19
C LEU A 62 10.37 -9.84 -0.52
N LYS A 63 11.17 -8.87 -0.99
CA LYS A 63 12.45 -8.53 -0.36
C LYS A 63 12.26 -8.01 1.06
N ARG A 64 11.45 -6.96 1.24
CA ARG A 64 11.22 -6.35 2.57
C ARG A 64 10.60 -7.34 3.56
N SER A 65 9.62 -8.13 3.13
CA SER A 65 9.00 -9.14 3.99
C SER A 65 10.00 -10.21 4.44
N ARG A 66 10.95 -10.62 3.59
CA ARG A 66 12.00 -11.56 4.01
C ARG A 66 12.94 -10.95 5.05
N GLU A 67 13.18 -9.64 4.97
CA GLU A 67 14.09 -8.94 5.87
C GLU A 67 13.44 -8.61 7.23
N SER A 68 12.14 -8.31 7.27
CA SER A 68 11.52 -7.73 8.49
C SER A 68 10.34 -8.50 9.09
N LEU A 69 9.74 -9.47 8.37
CA LEU A 69 8.48 -10.09 8.84
C LEU A 69 8.66 -10.95 10.09
N GLN A 70 9.78 -11.68 10.18
CA GLN A 70 10.09 -12.51 11.33
C GLN A 70 10.24 -11.65 12.59
N GLU A 71 11.10 -10.63 12.54
CA GLU A 71 11.31 -9.70 13.65
C GLU A 71 10.00 -9.01 14.07
N ALA A 72 9.17 -8.58 13.11
CA ALA A 72 7.88 -7.97 13.41
C ALA A 72 6.92 -8.94 14.14
N LEU A 73 6.90 -10.21 13.74
CA LEU A 73 6.06 -11.23 14.38
C LEU A 73 6.55 -11.56 15.80
N GLU A 74 7.87 -11.74 15.96
CA GLU A 74 8.51 -11.99 17.25
C GLU A 74 8.24 -10.85 18.24
N ASN A 75 8.45 -9.60 17.81
CA ASN A 75 8.16 -8.41 18.61
C ASN A 75 6.67 -8.34 18.99
N THR A 76 5.77 -8.69 18.08
CA THR A 76 4.32 -8.69 18.36
C THR A 76 3.94 -9.76 19.40
N LEU A 77 4.51 -10.96 19.29
CA LEU A 77 4.29 -12.04 20.27
C LEU A 77 4.89 -11.70 21.64
N GLN A 78 6.04 -11.04 21.67
CA GLN A 78 6.68 -10.59 22.91
C GLN A 78 5.82 -9.54 23.64
N VAL A 79 5.32 -8.53 22.91
CA VAL A 79 4.39 -7.54 23.48
C VAL A 79 3.09 -8.19 23.97
N LEU A 80 2.58 -9.18 23.23
CA LEU A 80 1.40 -9.93 23.66
C LEU A 80 1.65 -10.68 24.97
N LYS A 81 2.81 -11.36 25.07
CA LYS A 81 3.22 -12.05 26.29
C LYS A 81 3.27 -11.10 27.48
N GLU A 82 3.94 -9.96 27.35
CA GLU A 82 4.06 -8.97 28.42
C GLU A 82 2.71 -8.47 28.92
N LYS A 83 1.77 -8.19 28.00
CA LYS A 83 0.40 -7.79 28.34
C LYS A 83 -0.37 -8.86 29.10
N LEU A 84 -0.23 -10.13 28.71
CA LEU A 84 -0.87 -11.25 29.40
C LEU A 84 -0.27 -11.50 30.79
N GLU A 85 1.04 -11.32 30.95
CA GLU A 85 1.73 -11.49 32.24
C GLU A 85 1.43 -10.37 33.24
N CYS A 86 1.11 -9.16 32.75
CA CYS A 86 0.79 -8.01 33.61
C CYS A 86 -0.67 -8.00 34.10
N ASP A 87 -1.46 -9.04 33.81
CA ASP A 87 -2.88 -9.16 34.17
C ASP A 87 -3.71 -7.93 33.70
N GLU A 88 -3.22 -7.23 32.67
CA GLU A 88 -4.01 -6.25 31.95
C GLU A 88 -5.21 -7.02 31.40
N LYS A 89 -6.41 -6.73 31.94
CA LYS A 89 -7.64 -7.33 31.43
C LYS A 89 -7.77 -6.98 29.96
N ILE A 90 -7.33 -7.90 29.09
CA ILE A 90 -7.62 -7.86 27.67
C ILE A 90 -9.11 -8.17 27.58
N ASP A 91 -9.93 -7.13 27.54
CA ASP A 91 -11.38 -7.24 27.41
C ASP A 91 -11.71 -7.77 26.01
N GLY A 92 -11.74 -9.11 25.89
CA GLY A 92 -11.97 -9.83 24.64
C GLY A 92 -13.30 -9.48 23.99
N ALA A 93 -14.25 -8.88 24.73
CA ALA A 93 -15.54 -8.44 24.22
C ALA A 93 -15.46 -7.15 23.37
N ASN A 94 -14.39 -6.36 23.48
CA ASN A 94 -14.23 -5.07 22.79
C ASN A 94 -13.14 -5.05 21.70
N LEU A 95 -12.45 -6.17 21.46
CA LEU A 95 -11.53 -6.31 20.34
C LEU A 95 -12.31 -6.50 19.02
N LYS A 96 -13.07 -5.48 18.62
CA LYS A 96 -13.52 -5.40 17.23
C LYS A 96 -12.27 -5.22 16.37
N VAL A 97 -11.94 -6.23 15.57
CA VAL A 97 -11.04 -6.05 14.43
C VAL A 97 -11.69 -4.97 13.57
N THR A 98 -11.27 -3.73 13.79
CA THR A 98 -11.92 -2.53 13.26
C THR A 98 -11.54 -2.32 11.80
N ASN A 99 -10.54 -3.06 11.33
CA ASN A 99 -9.96 -2.94 10.03
C ASN A 99 -10.33 -4.16 9.19
N GLN A 100 -11.22 -3.97 8.21
CA GLN A 100 -11.57 -5.00 7.23
C GLN A 100 -10.34 -5.52 6.47
N THR A 101 -9.25 -4.75 6.40
CA THR A 101 -8.00 -5.21 5.78
C THR A 101 -7.25 -6.24 6.64
N ALA A 102 -7.44 -6.26 7.95
CA ALA A 102 -6.75 -7.23 8.83
C ALA A 102 -7.15 -8.68 8.52
N SER A 103 -8.37 -8.93 8.05
CA SER A 103 -8.81 -10.27 7.66
C SER A 103 -8.11 -10.80 6.40
N LEU A 104 -7.48 -9.93 5.60
CA LEU A 104 -6.70 -10.34 4.43
C LEU A 104 -5.27 -10.76 4.77
N LEU A 105 -4.78 -10.51 5.98
CA LEU A 105 -3.45 -10.93 6.37
C LEU A 105 -3.44 -12.46 6.51
N PRO A 106 -2.61 -13.20 5.75
CA PRO A 106 -2.55 -14.65 5.88
C PRO A 106 -1.77 -15.03 7.14
N LEU A 107 -2.46 -14.99 8.28
CA LEU A 107 -1.93 -15.30 9.59
C LEU A 107 -2.76 -16.43 10.21
N ARG A 108 -2.09 -17.52 10.58
CA ARG A 108 -2.67 -18.59 11.37
C ARG A 108 -2.19 -18.44 12.80
N VAL A 109 -3.12 -18.37 13.74
CA VAL A 109 -2.82 -18.37 15.18
C VAL A 109 -3.40 -19.64 15.78
N THR A 110 -2.59 -20.38 16.53
CA THR A 110 -2.99 -21.57 17.27
C THR A 110 -2.63 -21.41 18.73
N THR A 111 -3.55 -21.83 19.60
CA THR A 111 -3.37 -21.80 21.04
C THR A 111 -3.43 -23.23 21.55
N GLU A 112 -2.39 -23.66 22.25
CA GLU A 112 -2.31 -24.99 22.84
C GLU A 112 -2.24 -24.85 24.36
N SER A 113 -3.12 -25.56 25.06
CA SER A 113 -3.12 -25.68 26.51
C SER A 113 -2.92 -27.15 26.89
N SER A 114 -1.84 -27.46 27.60
CA SER A 114 -1.62 -28.77 28.17
C SER A 114 -2.63 -29.00 29.29
N SER A 115 -3.36 -30.12 29.27
CA SER A 115 -4.35 -30.44 30.30
C SER A 115 -3.70 -30.53 31.68
N GLY A 116 -3.91 -29.52 32.54
CA GLY A 116 -3.40 -29.49 33.92
C GLY A 116 -2.31 -28.43 34.20
N GLU A 117 -1.80 -27.73 33.18
CA GLU A 117 -0.78 -26.69 33.36
C GLU A 117 -1.40 -25.27 33.31
N LYS A 118 -0.80 -24.32 34.03
CA LYS A 118 -1.15 -22.89 33.98
C LYS A 118 -0.53 -22.16 32.78
N GLU A 119 0.20 -22.87 31.93
CA GLU A 119 0.89 -22.30 30.78
C GLU A 119 0.05 -22.47 29.51
N VAL A 120 0.03 -21.41 28.70
CA VAL A 120 -0.65 -21.37 27.40
C VAL A 120 0.39 -21.05 26.35
N THR A 121 0.51 -21.90 25.33
CA THR A 121 1.39 -21.64 24.19
C THR A 121 0.59 -21.00 23.07
N ILE A 122 1.01 -19.81 22.63
CA ILE A 122 0.46 -19.12 21.47
C ILE A 122 1.48 -19.20 20.34
N LYS A 123 1.07 -19.79 19.21
CA LYS A 123 1.88 -19.91 18.01
C LYS A 123 1.23 -19.13 16.87
N ALA A 124 2.04 -18.34 16.16
CA ALA A 124 1.61 -17.59 14.99
C ALA A 124 2.45 -17.98 13.76
N GLU A 125 1.79 -18.27 12.65
CA GLU A 125 2.40 -18.72 11.41
C GLU A 125 1.88 -17.89 10.23
N THR A 126 2.77 -17.50 9.33
CA THR A 126 2.43 -16.76 8.11
C THR A 126 3.36 -17.20 6.97
N TYR A 127 3.03 -16.83 5.73
CA TYR A 127 3.87 -17.09 4.56
C TYR A 127 4.08 -15.82 3.74
N ILE A 128 5.28 -15.71 3.15
CA ILE A 128 5.64 -14.61 2.26
C ILE A 128 5.21 -14.97 0.84
N GLY A 129 4.32 -14.20 0.24
CA GLY A 129 3.79 -14.50 -1.10
C GLY A 129 2.64 -13.59 -1.51
N ARG A 130 1.77 -14.10 -2.39
CA ARG A 130 0.64 -13.35 -2.95
C ARG A 130 -0.30 -12.80 -1.87
N GLY A 131 -0.69 -13.60 -0.87
CA GLY A 131 -1.61 -13.16 0.17
C GLY A 131 -1.10 -11.95 0.97
N THR A 132 0.15 -11.99 1.44
CA THR A 132 0.77 -10.85 2.14
C THR A 132 0.97 -9.64 1.23
N TRP A 133 1.18 -9.86 -0.07
CA TRP A 133 1.27 -8.76 -1.04
C TRP A 133 -0.08 -8.07 -1.26
N LEU A 134 -1.16 -8.82 -1.47
CA LEU A 134 -2.52 -8.26 -1.62
C LEU A 134 -2.95 -7.51 -0.35
N PHE A 135 -2.69 -8.09 0.83
CA PHE A 135 -2.86 -7.39 2.10
C PHE A 135 -2.08 -6.07 2.14
N SER A 136 -0.80 -6.08 1.73
CA SER A 136 0.03 -4.88 1.69
C SER A 136 -0.54 -3.83 0.74
N ILE A 137 -1.02 -4.23 -0.44
CA ILE A 137 -1.64 -3.30 -1.40
C ILE A 137 -2.87 -2.66 -0.76
N ARG A 138 -3.79 -3.46 -0.23
CA ARG A 138 -5.03 -2.96 0.38
C ARG A 138 -4.74 -2.02 1.55
N HIS A 139 -3.80 -2.39 2.41
CA HIS A 139 -3.39 -1.56 3.53
C HIS A 139 -2.84 -0.20 3.07
N LEU A 140 -1.96 -0.19 2.06
CA LEU A 140 -1.41 1.04 1.50
C LEU A 140 -2.50 1.92 0.88
N LEU A 141 -3.43 1.33 0.13
CA LEU A 141 -4.47 2.05 -0.59
C LEU A 141 -5.61 2.55 0.29
N GLU A 142 -5.91 1.92 1.42
CA GLU A 142 -6.94 2.37 2.36
C GLU A 142 -6.39 3.35 3.41
N ASN A 143 -5.14 3.13 3.86
CA ASN A 143 -4.59 3.83 5.01
C ASN A 143 -3.49 4.83 4.61
N THR A 144 -2.49 4.38 3.87
CA THR A 144 -1.27 5.16 3.60
C THR A 144 -1.45 6.19 2.49
N PHE A 145 -2.34 5.95 1.52
CA PHE A 145 -2.57 6.86 0.39
C PHE A 145 -2.95 8.28 0.83
N LYS A 146 -3.52 8.45 2.03
CA LYS A 146 -3.91 9.74 2.61
C LYS A 146 -2.74 10.71 2.67
N VAL A 147 -1.51 10.21 2.80
CA VAL A 147 -0.28 11.02 2.75
C VAL A 147 -0.14 11.71 1.38
N LEU A 148 -0.52 11.04 0.29
CA LEU A 148 -0.48 11.59 -1.07
C LEU A 148 -1.39 12.82 -1.24
N LEU A 149 -2.46 12.93 -0.45
CA LEU A 149 -3.40 14.05 -0.50
C LEU A 149 -2.80 15.35 0.06
N ASN A 150 -1.74 15.26 0.87
CA ASN A 150 -1.06 16.43 1.45
C ASN A 150 -0.05 17.06 0.49
N HIS A 151 0.24 16.41 -0.63
CA HIS A 151 1.19 16.88 -1.63
C HIS A 151 0.57 17.88 -2.60
N LYS A 152 1.43 18.67 -3.25
CA LYS A 152 1.02 19.59 -4.31
C LYS A 152 1.22 18.93 -5.66
N TRP A 153 0.10 18.68 -6.33
CA TRP A 153 0.07 18.01 -7.62
C TRP A 153 -0.10 19.01 -8.76
N THR A 154 0.58 18.71 -9.86
CA THR A 154 0.37 19.36 -11.15
C THR A 154 0.37 18.31 -12.25
N ILE A 155 -0.23 18.65 -13.39
CA ILE A 155 -0.20 17.83 -14.59
C ILE A 155 0.73 18.50 -15.59
N VAL A 156 1.74 17.76 -16.04
CA VAL A 156 2.76 18.27 -16.95
C VAL A 156 2.57 17.67 -18.33
N LYS A 157 2.68 18.51 -19.36
CA LYS A 157 2.62 18.09 -20.77
C LYS A 157 4.01 18.04 -21.37
N PRO A 158 4.28 17.12 -22.30
CA PRO A 158 5.53 17.13 -23.02
C PRO A 158 5.59 18.37 -23.93
N ALA A 159 6.80 18.79 -24.29
CA ALA A 159 6.99 19.86 -25.26
C ALA A 159 6.33 19.49 -26.61
N LYS A 160 5.96 20.51 -27.40
CA LYS A 160 5.32 20.29 -28.71
C LYS A 160 6.23 19.41 -29.58
N GLY A 161 5.69 18.29 -30.08
CA GLY A 161 6.43 17.33 -30.88
C GLY A 161 7.11 16.20 -30.09
N PHE A 162 7.07 16.25 -28.75
CA PHE A 162 7.59 15.19 -27.87
C PHE A 162 6.46 14.37 -27.25
N LYS A 163 6.79 13.14 -26.86
CA LYS A 163 5.94 12.25 -26.07
C LYS A 163 6.67 11.88 -24.78
N TRP A 164 5.92 11.57 -23.74
CA TRP A 164 6.49 10.98 -22.54
C TRP A 164 6.97 9.56 -22.82
N PHE A 165 8.07 9.18 -22.19
CA PHE A 165 8.51 7.79 -22.16
C PHE A 165 7.58 7.00 -21.26
N THR A 166 7.25 5.78 -21.67
CA THR A 166 6.43 4.84 -20.90
C THR A 166 7.32 3.79 -20.25
N SER A 167 6.98 3.40 -19.03
CA SER A 167 7.64 2.37 -18.25
C SER A 167 6.59 1.42 -17.68
N ASP A 168 6.95 0.15 -17.51
CA ASP A 168 6.12 -0.84 -16.80
C ASP A 168 5.98 -0.52 -15.29
N ASN A 169 6.80 0.41 -14.79
CA ASN A 169 6.60 1.06 -13.50
C ASN A 169 6.15 2.52 -13.73
N PRO A 170 4.84 2.79 -13.85
CA PRO A 170 4.35 4.09 -14.27
C PRO A 170 4.54 5.16 -13.21
N VAL A 171 4.71 4.80 -11.93
CA VAL A 171 4.90 5.75 -10.83
C VAL A 171 6.30 5.61 -10.26
N VAL A 172 7.05 6.70 -10.28
CA VAL A 172 8.43 6.74 -9.81
C VAL A 172 8.54 7.73 -8.66
N LYS A 173 9.28 7.32 -7.62
CA LYS A 173 9.52 8.11 -6.41
C LYS A 173 11.01 8.41 -6.32
N LEU A 174 11.37 9.63 -6.68
CA LEU A 174 12.74 10.11 -6.73
C LEU A 174 13.10 10.83 -5.45
N ASN A 175 14.14 10.34 -4.78
CA ASN A 175 14.86 11.09 -3.77
C ASN A 175 15.99 11.83 -4.48
N PHE A 176 15.90 13.15 -4.59
CA PHE A 176 16.93 13.95 -5.24
C PHE A 176 17.59 14.90 -4.24
N THR A 177 18.90 14.73 -4.03
CA THR A 177 19.71 15.70 -3.28
C THR A 177 20.57 16.51 -4.23
N ASN A 178 21.27 15.84 -5.15
CA ASN A 178 22.06 16.46 -6.22
C ASN A 178 22.31 15.44 -7.35
N SER A 179 22.99 15.86 -8.43
CA SER A 179 23.25 15.03 -9.62
C SER A 179 24.06 13.76 -9.36
N GLN A 180 24.79 13.68 -8.24
CA GLN A 180 25.56 12.50 -7.84
C GLN A 180 24.88 11.69 -6.74
N ASN A 181 23.90 12.28 -6.06
CA ASN A 181 23.19 11.68 -4.93
C ASN A 181 21.68 11.76 -5.14
N TYR A 182 21.18 10.74 -5.84
CA TYR A 182 19.76 10.50 -6.04
C TYR A 182 19.48 9.00 -6.15
N ASP A 183 18.27 8.58 -5.76
CA ASP A 183 17.78 7.23 -5.96
C ASP A 183 16.27 7.19 -6.25
N LEU A 184 15.79 6.04 -6.72
CA LEU A 184 14.38 5.79 -6.99
C LEU A 184 13.68 5.00 -5.86
N LYS A 185 14.25 5.07 -4.64
CA LYS A 185 13.77 4.33 -3.45
C LYS A 185 12.92 5.23 -2.55
N GLY A 186 12.35 6.31 -3.10
CA GLY A 186 11.49 7.22 -2.36
C GLY A 186 10.19 6.58 -1.87
N GLY A 187 9.56 7.22 -0.89
CA GLY A 187 8.27 6.85 -0.34
C GLY A 187 7.24 7.95 -0.51
N TRP A 188 5.95 7.61 -0.45
CA TRP A 188 4.84 8.58 -0.56
C TRP A 188 4.89 9.69 0.50
N GLY A 189 5.49 9.43 1.65
CA GLY A 189 5.63 10.40 2.74
C GLY A 189 7.04 10.96 2.93
N ASN A 190 7.98 10.70 2.01
CA ASN A 190 9.36 11.15 2.21
C ASN A 190 9.46 12.66 2.02
N PRO A 191 9.94 13.44 3.01
CA PRO A 191 10.21 14.86 2.82
C PRO A 191 11.20 15.07 1.67
N LYS A 192 10.94 16.07 0.80
CA LYS A 192 11.75 16.37 -0.40
C LYS A 192 11.77 15.26 -1.47
N GLY A 193 10.94 14.22 -1.33
CA GLY A 193 10.73 13.23 -2.38
C GLY A 193 9.84 13.78 -3.49
N ASN A 194 10.24 13.58 -4.74
CA ASN A 194 9.42 13.89 -5.91
C ASN A 194 8.74 12.62 -6.40
N ILE A 195 7.46 12.73 -6.76
CA ILE A 195 6.68 11.61 -7.30
C ILE A 195 6.22 12.01 -8.69
N PHE A 196 6.48 11.15 -9.68
CA PHE A 196 6.02 11.37 -11.03
C PHE A 196 5.33 10.13 -11.58
N SER A 197 4.19 10.35 -12.23
CA SER A 197 3.48 9.35 -13.01
C SER A 197 3.71 9.58 -14.50
N GLN A 198 4.00 8.50 -15.22
CA GLN A 198 4.15 8.43 -16.67
C GLN A 198 2.84 7.99 -17.37
N SER A 199 1.81 7.62 -16.59
CA SER A 199 0.48 7.30 -17.12
C SER A 199 -0.31 8.57 -17.42
N VAL A 200 -1.40 8.45 -18.18
CA VAL A 200 -2.37 9.55 -18.28
C VAL A 200 -3.13 9.61 -16.93
N PRO A 201 -3.11 10.73 -16.20
CA PRO A 201 -2.47 12.00 -16.52
C PRO A 201 -1.04 12.06 -15.96
N ASN A 202 -0.09 12.62 -16.73
CA ASN A 202 1.32 12.68 -16.34
C ASN A 202 1.50 13.63 -15.14
N MET A 203 1.22 13.09 -13.95
CA MET A 203 1.14 13.82 -12.70
C MET A 203 2.52 13.95 -12.10
N GLN A 204 2.83 15.14 -11.61
CA GLN A 204 4.05 15.39 -10.86
C GLN A 204 3.69 16.03 -9.53
N CYS A 205 4.24 15.45 -8.46
CA CYS A 205 4.28 16.05 -7.15
C CYS A 205 5.52 16.94 -7.09
N LEU A 206 5.31 18.23 -6.83
CA LEU A 206 6.39 19.18 -6.61
C LEU A 206 6.77 19.17 -5.12
N SER A 207 7.93 18.62 -4.78
CA SER A 207 8.49 18.78 -3.45
C SER A 207 8.99 20.22 -3.26
N ARG A 208 8.63 20.88 -2.16
CA ARG A 208 9.27 22.14 -1.75
C ARG A 208 10.63 21.88 -1.11
#